data_AF-A0A9P6LUQ2-F1
#
_entry.id   AF-A0A9P6LUQ2-F1
#
_cell.length_a   1.000
_cell.length_b   1.000
_cell.length_c   1.000
_cell.angle_alpha   90.00
_cell.angle_beta   90.00
_cell.angle_gamma   90.00
#
_symmetry.space_group_name_H-M   'P 1'
#
loop_
_entity.id
_entity.type
_entity.pdbx_description
1 polymer ?
#
loop_
_entity_poly.entity_id
_entity_poly.type
_entity_poly.pdbx_seq_one_letter_code
_entity_poly.pdbx_strand_id
1 'polypeptide(L)'
;IDLTFARLGLSSIPDSLDLADDNLLRNLDDRCIRSVNGSRVTDEILRLVPNISAFRMALRCVKLWAHRRAIYSNMMGFLGGIAWAMLVARVCQLYPNACAATIISRFFSILHQ
;
A
#
# COMPACT_ATOMS: atom_id res chain seq x y z
N ILE A 1 12.68 0.41 -15.22
CA ILE A 1 11.34 -0.18 -15.08
C ILE A 1 11.57 -1.56 -14.51
N ASP A 2 10.98 -1.85 -13.36
CA ASP A 2 11.11 -3.17 -12.72
C ASP A 2 9.88 -3.99 -13.10
N LEU A 3 10.10 -5.17 -13.69
CA LEU A 3 9.05 -6.06 -14.16
C LEU A 3 9.05 -7.32 -13.31
N THR A 4 7.90 -7.63 -12.72
CA THR A 4 7.66 -8.89 -12.02
C THR A 4 6.76 -9.79 -12.86
N PHE A 5 6.79 -11.10 -12.58
CA PHE A 5 6.01 -12.08 -13.30
C PHE A 5 5.30 -13.02 -12.33
N ALA A 6 4.06 -13.38 -12.67
CA ALA A 6 3.29 -14.41 -12.00
C ALA A 6 2.50 -15.21 -13.04
N ARG A 7 2.57 -16.54 -12.94
CA ARG A 7 1.72 -17.45 -13.73
C ARG A 7 0.50 -17.81 -12.89
N LEU A 8 -0.70 -17.42 -13.34
CA LEU A 8 -1.95 -17.80 -12.69
C LEU A 8 -2.42 -19.18 -13.16
N GLY A 9 -3.24 -19.84 -12.34
CA GLY A 9 -3.88 -21.12 -12.67
C GLY A 9 -5.06 -20.98 -13.64
N LEU A 10 -4.96 -20.10 -14.64
CA LEU A 10 -6.00 -19.79 -15.62
C LEU A 10 -5.53 -20.17 -17.02
N SER A 11 -6.45 -20.64 -17.88
CA SER A 11 -6.16 -20.98 -19.28
C SER A 11 -5.98 -19.75 -20.17
N SER A 12 -6.53 -18.61 -19.74
CA SER A 12 -6.43 -17.30 -20.41
C SER A 12 -6.55 -16.20 -19.36
N ILE A 13 -6.07 -15.00 -19.68
CA ILE A 13 -6.17 -13.82 -18.82
C ILE A 13 -7.26 -12.91 -19.39
N PRO A 14 -8.44 -12.79 -18.75
CA PRO A 14 -9.47 -11.86 -19.20
C PRO A 14 -9.11 -10.41 -18.84
N ASP A 15 -9.51 -9.45 -19.65
CA ASP A 15 -9.30 -8.01 -19.38
C ASP A 15 -10.02 -7.54 -18.11
N SER A 16 -11.07 -8.26 -17.69
CA SER A 16 -11.84 -8.00 -16.47
C SER A 16 -11.29 -8.70 -15.22
N LEU A 17 -10.11 -9.33 -15.30
CA LEU A 17 -9.52 -10.06 -14.17
C LEU A 17 -9.28 -9.12 -12.97
N ASP A 18 -9.94 -9.41 -11.85
CA ASP A 18 -9.67 -8.78 -10.56
C ASP A 18 -8.78 -9.67 -9.71
N LEU A 19 -7.61 -9.15 -9.32
CA LEU A 19 -6.66 -9.88 -8.49
C LEU A 19 -7.10 -9.98 -7.02
N ALA A 20 -8.23 -9.39 -6.62
CA ALA A 20 -8.76 -9.46 -5.25
C ALA A 20 -9.09 -10.88 -4.78
N ASP A 21 -9.55 -11.74 -5.69
CA ASP A 21 -10.03 -13.07 -5.35
C ASP A 21 -8.90 -13.98 -4.84
N ASP A 22 -8.99 -14.41 -3.58
CA ASP A 22 -8.03 -15.31 -2.94
C ASP A 22 -7.97 -16.69 -3.61
N ASN A 23 -9.02 -17.10 -4.34
CA ASN A 23 -8.98 -18.37 -5.09
C ASN A 23 -7.89 -18.38 -6.16
N LEU A 24 -7.50 -17.20 -6.68
CA LEU A 24 -6.41 -17.06 -7.66
C LEU A 24 -5.05 -17.48 -7.09
N LEU A 25 -4.89 -17.52 -5.76
CA LEU A 25 -3.64 -17.87 -5.09
C LEU A 25 -3.48 -19.39 -4.88
N ARG A 26 -4.54 -20.18 -5.11
CA ARG A 26 -4.49 -21.64 -4.92
C ARG A 26 -3.49 -22.28 -5.88
N ASN A 27 -2.64 -23.16 -5.34
CA ASN A 27 -1.63 -23.92 -6.09
C ASN A 27 -0.60 -23.06 -6.83
N LEU A 28 -0.45 -21.78 -6.47
CA LEU A 28 0.65 -20.96 -6.96
C LEU A 28 1.93 -21.24 -6.16
N ASP A 29 3.09 -21.18 -6.82
CA ASP A 29 4.37 -21.22 -6.12
C ASP A 29 4.63 -19.90 -5.39
N ASP A 30 5.43 -19.94 -4.33
CA ASP A 30 5.69 -18.80 -3.46
C ASP A 30 6.21 -17.56 -4.21
N ARG A 31 6.91 -17.73 -5.35
CA ARG A 31 7.39 -16.59 -6.14
C ARG A 31 6.23 -15.90 -6.85
N CYS A 32 5.31 -16.66 -7.44
CA CYS A 32 4.10 -16.11 -8.04
C CYS A 32 3.24 -15.42 -6.98
N ILE A 33 3.06 -16.03 -5.80
CA ILE A 33 2.31 -15.41 -4.69
C ILE A 33 2.93 -14.05 -4.31
N ARG A 34 4.27 -13.99 -4.15
CA ARG A 34 4.96 -12.72 -3.85
C ARG A 34 4.78 -11.67 -4.94
N SER A 35 4.87 -12.06 -6.21
CA SER A 35 4.67 -11.15 -7.34
C SER A 35 3.25 -10.58 -7.39
N VAL A 36 2.22 -11.42 -7.20
CA VAL A 36 0.80 -11.01 -7.22
C VAL A 36 0.45 -10.12 -6.02
N ASN A 37 1.03 -10.40 -4.86
CA ASN A 37 0.75 -9.66 -3.62
C ASN A 37 1.11 -8.16 -3.72
N GLY A 38 2.11 -7.78 -4.52
CA GLY A 38 2.46 -6.37 -4.70
C GLY A 38 1.30 -5.53 -5.24
N SER A 39 0.63 -6.03 -6.28
CA SER A 39 -0.55 -5.38 -6.86
C SER A 39 -1.74 -5.46 -5.91
N ARG A 40 -2.04 -6.66 -5.38
CA ARG A 40 -3.17 -6.87 -4.46
C ARG A 40 -3.14 -5.93 -3.25
N VAL A 41 -1.99 -5.80 -2.59
CA VAL A 41 -1.85 -4.93 -1.42
C VAL A 41 -2.07 -3.46 -1.78
N THR A 42 -1.58 -3.03 -2.94
CA THR A 42 -1.76 -1.65 -3.40
C THR A 42 -3.24 -1.35 -3.67
N ASP A 43 -3.94 -2.27 -4.35
CA ASP A 43 -5.35 -2.12 -4.69
C ASP A 43 -6.23 -2.17 -3.43
N GLU A 44 -5.93 -3.06 -2.49
CA GLU A 44 -6.64 -3.12 -1.20
C GLU A 44 -6.47 -1.85 -0.38
N ILE A 45 -5.27 -1.27 -0.31
CA ILE A 45 -5.07 0.03 0.35
C ILE A 45 -5.97 1.10 -0.28
N LEU A 46 -6.08 1.13 -1.60
CA LEU A 46 -6.92 2.11 -2.30
C LEU A 46 -8.42 1.87 -2.07
N ARG A 47 -8.87 0.62 -1.96
CA ARG A 47 -10.26 0.27 -1.61
C ARG A 47 -10.60 0.65 -0.17
N LEU A 48 -9.64 0.54 0.74
CA LEU A 48 -9.84 0.72 2.19
C LEU A 48 -9.75 2.18 2.67
N VAL A 49 -9.25 3.12 1.84
CA VAL A 49 -9.18 4.53 2.22
C VAL A 49 -10.44 5.29 1.81
N PRO A 50 -11.03 6.10 2.71
CA PRO A 50 -12.27 6.82 2.42
C PRO A 50 -12.10 7.98 1.43
N ASN A 51 -10.89 8.56 1.34
CA ASN A 51 -10.57 9.63 0.40
C ASN A 51 -9.18 9.41 -0.20
N ILE A 52 -9.14 8.88 -1.43
CA ILE A 52 -7.90 8.56 -2.15
C ILE A 52 -7.04 9.80 -2.39
N SER A 53 -7.64 10.96 -2.65
CA SER A 53 -6.91 12.21 -2.90
C SER A 53 -6.16 12.68 -1.64
N ALA A 54 -6.86 12.71 -0.49
CA ALA A 54 -6.27 13.05 0.80
C ALA A 54 -5.17 12.06 1.19
N PHE A 55 -5.42 10.75 1.01
CA PHE A 55 -4.43 9.69 1.24
C PHE A 55 -3.16 9.90 0.41
N ARG A 56 -3.28 10.09 -0.91
CA ARG A 56 -2.13 10.26 -1.81
C ARG A 56 -1.29 11.49 -1.42
N MET A 57 -1.93 12.59 -1.07
CA MET A 57 -1.24 13.82 -0.68
C MET A 57 -0.53 13.67 0.66
N ALA A 58 -1.20 13.08 1.66
CA ALA A 58 -0.59 12.78 2.95
C ALA A 58 0.59 11.81 2.81
N LEU A 59 0.43 10.73 2.03
CA LEU A 59 1.48 9.74 1.81
C LEU A 59 2.72 10.34 1.12
N ARG A 60 2.54 11.24 0.15
CA ARG A 60 3.66 11.97 -0.48
C ARG A 60 4.44 12.79 0.55
N CYS A 61 3.73 13.52 1.42
CA CYS A 61 4.35 14.32 2.48
C CYS A 61 5.12 13.43 3.48
N VAL A 62 4.49 12.36 3.97
CA VAL A 62 5.09 11.42 4.93
C VAL A 62 6.31 10.72 4.34
N LYS A 63 6.26 10.27 3.07
CA LYS A 63 7.42 9.67 2.41
C LYS A 63 8.58 10.66 2.28
N LEU A 64 8.31 11.90 1.86
CA LEU A 64 9.34 12.95 1.79
C LEU A 64 9.96 13.21 3.17
N TRP A 65 9.14 13.34 4.20
CA TRP A 65 9.60 13.47 5.58
C TRP A 65 10.48 12.29 6.01
N ALA A 66 10.04 11.05 5.79
CA ALA A 66 10.79 9.85 6.16
C ALA A 66 12.15 9.76 5.46
N HIS A 67 12.22 10.12 4.18
CA HIS A 67 13.49 10.24 3.45
C HIS A 67 14.40 11.32 4.06
N ARG A 68 13.87 12.51 4.35
CA ARG A 68 14.63 13.63 4.94
C ARG A 68 15.11 13.34 6.36
N ARG A 69 14.44 12.45 7.08
CA ARG A 69 14.81 11.98 8.43
C ARG A 69 15.66 10.71 8.41
N ALA A 70 16.04 10.20 7.23
CA ALA A 70 16.85 9.00 7.04
C ALA A 70 16.25 7.71 7.66
N ILE A 71 14.92 7.61 7.71
CA ILE A 71 14.16 6.47 8.26
C ILE A 71 13.33 5.76 7.18
N TYR A 72 13.76 5.83 5.92
CA TYR A 72 13.12 5.17 4.79
C TYR A 72 14.09 4.17 4.15
N SER A 73 14.06 2.91 4.60
CA SER A 73 14.78 1.80 3.97
C SER A 73 14.45 0.46 4.63
N ASN A 74 13.74 -0.41 3.91
CA ASN A 74 13.47 -1.78 4.38
C ASN A 74 14.76 -2.61 4.55
N MET A 75 15.74 -2.39 3.67
CA MET A 75 17.03 -3.10 3.72
C MET A 75 17.84 -2.74 4.96
N MET A 76 17.68 -1.52 5.48
CA MET A 76 18.36 -1.04 6.69
C MET A 76 17.51 -1.23 7.97
N GLY A 77 16.41 -1.99 7.90
CA GLY A 77 15.54 -2.25 9.04
C GLY A 77 14.52 -1.15 9.37
N PHE A 78 14.42 -0.10 8.54
CA PHE A 78 13.38 0.92 8.64
C PHE A 78 12.16 0.57 7.77
N LEU A 79 11.10 1.38 7.87
CA LEU A 79 9.89 1.19 7.10
C LEU A 79 10.13 1.42 5.59
N GLY A 80 9.63 0.49 4.77
CA GLY A 80 9.57 0.60 3.31
C GLY A 80 8.31 1.33 2.82
N GLY A 81 8.17 1.46 1.51
CA GLY A 81 7.08 2.23 0.89
C GLY A 81 5.66 1.74 1.23
N ILE A 82 5.43 0.43 1.16
CA ILE A 82 4.13 -0.15 1.51
C ILE A 82 3.83 -0.01 3.00
N ALA A 83 4.83 -0.16 3.87
CA ALA A 83 4.64 0.02 5.31
C ALA A 83 4.22 1.46 5.65
N TRP A 84 4.87 2.47 5.06
CA TRP A 84 4.43 3.87 5.19
C TRP A 84 3.02 4.10 4.63
N ALA A 85 2.68 3.47 3.49
CA ALA A 85 1.34 3.56 2.92
C ALA A 85 0.27 2.99 3.87
N MET A 86 0.52 1.84 4.48
CA MET A 86 -0.41 1.23 5.45
C MET A 86 -0.63 2.13 6.68
N LEU A 87 0.44 2.73 7.22
CA LEU A 87 0.33 3.63 8.37
C LEU A 87 -0.52 4.87 8.03
N VAL A 88 -0.29 5.49 6.87
CA VAL A 88 -1.09 6.65 6.42
C VAL A 88 -2.53 6.25 6.15
N ALA A 89 -2.76 5.10 5.49
CA ALA A 89 -4.09 4.59 5.22
C ALA A 89 -4.90 4.37 6.51
N ARG A 90 -4.26 3.86 7.56
CA ARG A 90 -4.89 3.69 8.87
C ARG A 90 -5.38 5.01 9.47
N VAL A 91 -4.59 6.07 9.36
CA VAL A 91 -4.99 7.41 9.83
C VAL A 91 -6.14 7.97 8.99
N CYS A 92 -6.13 7.74 7.67
CA CYS A 92 -7.26 8.10 6.80
C CYS A 92 -8.57 7.41 7.22
N GLN A 93 -8.52 6.14 7.62
CA GLN A 93 -9.70 5.41 8.12
C GLN A 93 -10.26 6.01 9.41
N LEU A 94 -9.40 6.50 10.30
CA LEU A 94 -9.81 7.13 11.57
C LEU A 94 -10.40 8.53 11.37
N TYR A 95 -10.04 9.21 10.28
CA TYR A 95 -10.51 10.57 9.98
C TYR A 95 -11.03 10.67 8.53
N PRO A 96 -12.20 10.06 8.24
CA PRO A 96 -12.63 9.83 6.85
C PRO A 96 -12.90 11.10 6.04
N ASN A 97 -13.28 12.18 6.71
CA ASN A 97 -13.61 13.48 6.09
C ASN A 97 -12.48 14.51 6.19
N ALA A 98 -11.32 14.13 6.72
CA ALA A 98 -10.22 15.06 6.95
C ALA A 98 -9.44 15.36 5.65
N CYS A 99 -8.98 16.60 5.53
CA CYS A 99 -8.04 16.98 4.48
C CYS A 99 -6.63 16.43 4.78
N ALA A 100 -5.76 16.44 3.77
CA ALA A 100 -4.40 15.89 3.89
C ALA A 100 -3.58 16.51 5.04
N ALA A 101 -3.70 17.82 5.28
CA ALA A 101 -3.00 18.50 6.36
C ALA A 101 -3.38 17.95 7.74
N THR A 102 -4.68 17.73 7.96
CA THR A 102 -5.20 17.12 9.20
C THR A 102 -4.74 15.67 9.33
N ILE A 103 -4.74 14.89 8.24
CA ILE A 103 -4.21 13.51 8.25
C ILE A 103 -2.74 13.50 8.65
N ILE A 104 -1.91 14.37 8.07
CA ILE A 104 -0.47 14.47 8.40
C ILE A 104 -0.27 14.83 9.88
N SER A 105 -1.02 15.81 10.39
CA SER A 105 -0.97 16.20 11.81
C SER A 105 -1.33 15.02 12.72
N ARG A 106 -2.46 14.35 12.46
CA ARG A 106 -2.92 13.19 13.24
C ARG A 106 -2.00 12.00 13.14
N PHE A 107 -1.35 11.79 11.99
CA PHE A 107 -0.38 10.72 11.79
C PHE A 107 0.76 10.78 12.81
N PHE A 108 1.36 11.96 13.01
CA PHE A 108 2.43 12.12 13.99
C PHE A 108 1.91 12.07 15.44
N SER A 109 0.72 12.60 15.72
CA SER A 109 0.14 12.48 17.07
C SER A 109 -0.12 11.03 17.47
N ILE A 110 -0.67 10.22 16.56
CA ILE A 110 -1.06 8.84 16.86
C ILE A 110 0.17 7.92 16.92
N LEU A 111 1.10 8.02 15.98
CA LEU A 111 2.25 7.11 15.93
C LEU A 111 3.36 7.44 16.94
N HIS A 112 3.24 8.56 17.64
CA HIS A 112 4.11 8.91 18.76
C HIS A 112 3.63 8.32 20.10
N GLN A 113 2.34 8.02 20.22
CA GLN A 113 1.74 7.39 21.40
C GLN A 113 2.03 5.89 21.41
#